data_AF-A0A4R6G2N1-F1
#
_entry.id   AF-A0A4R6G2N1-F1
#
_cell.length_a   1.000
_cell.length_b   1.000
_cell.length_c   1.000
_cell.angle_alpha   90.00
_cell.angle_beta   90.00
_cell.angle_gamma   90.00
#
_symmetry.space_group_name_H-M   'P 1'
#
loop_
_entity.id
_entity.type
_entity.pdbx_description
1 polymer ?
#
loop_
_entity_poly.entity_id
_entity_poly.type
_entity_poly.pdbx_seq_one_letter_code
_entity_poly.pdbx_strand_id
1 'polypeptide(L)'
;MASGFFALLDDIATLMDDVAVMGKVAGKKTAGILGDDLAVNAEKASGFMSSRELPVLWAITKGSFLNKIIILPLAFLLSAFLPAAVTVILIIGGLYLAYEGAEKIYEFFFPHPQKVEKPKLEKLTEEEVLSREKEKIKSAILTDFILSVEIVIIALGSVGKEPLLTQILVVSLIALIATVGVYGIVALIIRMDEFGAKLIDLNDKEDSFSDKVGGLLVTALPKIIKSLSVIGTIALLLVSGGIFVHNISFFHGLFENIPGIIVEFLTGLVVGAIVLLIIKLATKIWKKFSK
;
A
#
# COMPACT_ATOMS: atom_id res chain seq x y z
N MET A 1 -46.57 -23.43 -1.36
CA MET A 1 -45.81 -22.23 -1.79
C MET A 1 -44.82 -21.71 -0.75
N ALA A 2 -44.74 -22.26 0.47
CA ALA A 2 -43.73 -21.86 1.45
C ALA A 2 -42.34 -22.50 1.21
N SER A 3 -42.25 -23.70 0.61
CA SER A 3 -40.95 -24.39 0.46
C SER A 3 -39.97 -23.70 -0.50
N GLY A 4 -40.46 -22.97 -1.51
CA GLY A 4 -39.59 -22.23 -2.43
C GLY A 4 -38.89 -21.03 -1.78
N PHE A 5 -39.53 -20.38 -0.80
CA PHE A 5 -38.94 -19.28 -0.06
C PHE A 5 -37.85 -19.78 0.91
N PHE A 6 -38.10 -20.88 1.61
CA PHE A 6 -37.11 -21.49 2.51
C PHE A 6 -35.92 -22.08 1.74
N ALA A 7 -36.14 -22.65 0.55
CA ALA A 7 -35.05 -23.10 -0.31
C ALA A 7 -34.13 -21.95 -0.76
N LEU A 8 -34.70 -20.79 -1.15
CA LEU A 8 -33.89 -19.61 -1.48
C LEU A 8 -33.08 -19.09 -0.29
N LEU A 9 -33.65 -19.13 0.92
CA LEU A 9 -32.92 -18.74 2.13
C LEU A 9 -31.79 -19.73 2.46
N ASP A 10 -32.01 -21.02 2.22
CA ASP A 10 -31.00 -22.07 2.40
C ASP A 10 -29.86 -21.95 1.39
N ASP A 11 -30.18 -21.64 0.13
CA ASP A 11 -29.20 -21.34 -0.92
C ASP A 11 -28.37 -20.09 -0.56
N ILE A 12 -29.01 -19.03 -0.06
CA ILE A 12 -28.31 -17.82 0.42
C ILE A 12 -27.44 -18.16 1.63
N ALA A 13 -27.95 -18.95 2.58
CA ALA A 13 -27.20 -19.33 3.78
C ALA A 13 -25.95 -20.14 3.42
N THR A 14 -26.07 -21.11 2.52
CA THR A 14 -24.96 -21.91 2.01
C THR A 14 -23.93 -21.03 1.31
N LEU A 15 -24.38 -20.13 0.42
CA LEU A 15 -23.51 -19.19 -0.27
C LEU A 15 -22.80 -18.23 0.70
N MET A 16 -23.47 -17.76 1.75
CA MET A 16 -22.84 -16.93 2.78
C MET A 16 -21.82 -17.70 3.61
N ASP A 17 -22.04 -18.98 3.87
CA ASP A 17 -21.05 -19.83 4.55
C ASP A 17 -19.80 -20.02 3.70
N ASP A 18 -19.97 -20.31 2.40
CA ASP A 18 -18.85 -20.39 1.45
C ASP A 18 -18.06 -19.08 1.39
N VAL A 19 -18.76 -17.93 1.30
CA VAL A 19 -18.13 -16.61 1.31
C VAL A 19 -17.38 -16.36 2.62
N ALA A 20 -17.91 -16.80 3.77
CA ALA A 20 -17.25 -16.63 5.06
C ALA A 20 -15.98 -17.49 5.17
N VAL A 21 -16.04 -18.76 4.78
CA VAL A 21 -14.91 -19.70 4.80
C VAL A 21 -13.83 -19.23 3.84
N MET A 22 -14.20 -18.95 2.58
CA MET A 22 -13.26 -18.53 1.55
C MET A 22 -12.75 -17.12 1.79
N GLY A 23 -13.56 -16.24 2.36
CA GLY A 23 -13.16 -14.94 2.86
C GLY A 23 -12.06 -15.05 3.92
N LYS A 24 -12.17 -16.00 4.86
CA LYS A 24 -11.13 -16.24 5.86
C LYS A 24 -9.84 -16.76 5.24
N VAL A 25 -9.92 -17.66 4.26
CA VAL A 25 -8.74 -18.19 3.55
C VAL A 25 -8.05 -17.09 2.75
N ALA A 26 -8.82 -16.34 1.94
CA ALA A 26 -8.31 -15.22 1.16
C ALA A 26 -7.70 -14.16 2.08
N GLY A 27 -8.39 -13.78 3.15
CA GLY A 27 -7.90 -12.83 4.15
C GLY A 27 -6.61 -13.27 4.83
N LYS A 28 -6.48 -14.56 5.16
CA LYS A 28 -5.23 -15.09 5.72
C LYS A 28 -4.07 -15.00 4.73
N LYS A 29 -4.33 -15.28 3.44
CA LYS A 29 -3.33 -15.18 2.37
C LYS A 29 -2.96 -13.74 2.03
N THR A 30 -3.89 -12.80 2.19
CA THR A 30 -3.64 -11.38 1.96
C THR A 30 -3.17 -10.62 3.21
N ALA A 31 -3.17 -11.23 4.39
CA ALA A 31 -2.82 -10.53 5.64
C ALA A 31 -1.42 -9.91 5.64
N GLY A 32 -0.42 -10.60 5.07
CA GLY A 32 0.94 -10.07 4.94
C GLY A 32 0.97 -8.82 4.06
N ILE A 33 0.42 -8.93 2.84
CA ILE A 33 0.39 -7.83 1.87
C ILE A 33 -0.50 -6.66 2.34
N LEU A 34 -1.54 -6.91 3.15
CA LEU A 34 -2.34 -5.86 3.79
C LEU A 34 -1.55 -5.09 4.85
N GLY A 35 -0.65 -5.77 5.57
CA GLY A 35 0.29 -5.13 6.48
C GLY A 35 1.29 -4.24 5.74
N ASP A 36 1.79 -4.73 4.60
CA ASP A 36 2.67 -3.96 3.73
C ASP A 36 1.94 -2.74 3.13
N ASP A 37 0.71 -2.92 2.64
CA ASP A 37 -0.14 -1.84 2.14
C ASP A 37 -0.38 -0.77 3.21
N LEU A 38 -0.58 -1.17 4.46
CA LEU A 38 -0.67 -0.25 5.59
C LEU A 38 0.61 0.53 5.80
N ALA A 39 1.76 -0.13 5.82
CA ALA A 39 3.04 0.54 6.02
C ALA A 39 3.33 1.56 4.91
N VAL A 40 3.10 1.17 3.65
CA VAL A 40 3.32 2.03 2.48
C VAL A 40 2.35 3.21 2.48
N ASN A 41 1.05 2.97 2.72
CA ASN A 41 0.07 4.07 2.76
C ASN A 41 0.31 5.02 3.94
N ALA A 42 0.70 4.49 5.10
CA ALA A 42 1.05 5.31 6.26
C ALA A 42 2.29 6.17 5.97
N GLU A 43 3.33 5.60 5.36
CA GLU A 43 4.50 6.34 4.89
C GLU A 43 4.08 7.47 3.93
N LYS A 44 3.31 7.14 2.88
CA LYS A 44 2.90 8.11 1.86
C LYS A 44 2.08 9.24 2.46
N ALA A 45 1.21 8.98 3.43
CA ALA A 45 0.35 9.98 4.08
C ALA A 45 1.05 10.84 5.13
N SER A 46 2.12 10.34 5.77
CA SER A 46 2.82 11.03 6.86
C SER A 46 3.90 12.04 6.42
N GLY A 47 4.13 12.17 5.11
CA GLY A 47 5.15 13.07 4.53
C GLY A 47 4.63 14.43 4.05
N PHE A 48 3.42 14.82 4.48
CA PHE A 48 2.78 16.10 4.16
C PHE A 48 2.91 17.08 5.33
N MET A 49 2.62 18.37 5.12
CA MET A 49 2.56 19.31 6.24
C MET A 49 1.49 18.84 7.23
N SER A 50 1.75 18.88 8.54
CA SER A 50 0.89 18.24 9.56
C SER A 50 -0.58 18.65 9.50
N SER A 51 -0.90 19.88 9.08
CA SER A 51 -2.29 20.34 8.90
C SER A 51 -3.00 19.81 7.65
N ARG A 52 -2.30 19.12 6.75
CA ARG A 52 -2.79 18.62 5.46
C ARG A 52 -2.82 17.10 5.37
N GLU A 53 -2.33 16.37 6.36
CA GLU A 53 -2.24 14.91 6.33
C GLU A 53 -3.61 14.22 6.16
N LEU A 54 -4.63 14.63 6.92
CA LEU A 54 -5.99 14.07 6.80
C LEU A 54 -6.71 14.40 5.48
N PRO A 55 -6.73 15.66 5.00
CA PRO A 55 -7.29 15.99 3.69
C PRO A 55 -6.61 15.23 2.54
N VAL A 56 -5.29 15.05 2.63
CA VAL A 56 -4.52 14.32 1.64
C VAL A 56 -4.83 12.82 1.71
N LEU A 57 -4.85 12.23 2.90
CA LEU A 57 -5.25 10.85 3.10
C LEU A 57 -6.63 10.59 2.48
N TRP A 58 -7.59 11.49 2.70
CA TRP A 58 -8.93 11.39 2.13
C TRP A 58 -8.93 11.46 0.60
N ALA A 59 -8.08 12.30 -0.01
CA ALA A 59 -7.92 12.34 -1.46
C ALA A 59 -7.35 11.02 -2.01
N ILE A 60 -6.36 10.45 -1.31
CA ILE A 60 -5.78 9.14 -1.66
C ILE A 60 -6.84 8.05 -1.51
N THR A 61 -7.59 8.01 -0.40
CA THR A 61 -8.66 7.04 -0.15
C THR A 61 -9.72 7.07 -1.26
N LYS A 62 -10.16 8.26 -1.67
CA LYS A 62 -11.12 8.41 -2.78
C LYS A 62 -10.56 7.89 -4.10
N GLY A 63 -9.31 8.22 -4.42
CA GLY A 63 -8.62 7.71 -5.61
C GLY A 63 -8.48 6.19 -5.59
N SER A 64 -8.04 5.64 -4.46
CA SER A 64 -7.92 4.20 -4.21
C SER A 64 -9.25 3.46 -4.37
N PHE A 65 -10.32 4.01 -3.83
CA PHE A 65 -11.65 3.41 -3.94
C PHE A 65 -12.13 3.36 -5.39
N LEU A 66 -11.95 4.45 -6.15
CA LEU A 66 -12.26 4.48 -7.58
C LEU A 66 -11.40 3.48 -8.36
N ASN A 67 -10.11 3.36 -8.04
CA ASN A 67 -9.24 2.37 -8.64
C ASN A 67 -9.76 0.95 -8.41
N LYS A 68 -10.19 0.61 -7.19
CA LYS A 68 -10.71 -0.73 -6.86
C LYS A 68 -11.99 -1.07 -7.61
N ILE A 69 -12.88 -0.09 -7.83
CA ILE A 69 -14.08 -0.27 -8.67
C ILE A 69 -13.71 -0.64 -10.10
N ILE A 70 -12.58 -0.13 -10.63
CA ILE A 70 -12.11 -0.43 -11.99
C ILE A 70 -11.33 -1.75 -12.02
N ILE A 71 -10.46 -1.98 -11.03
CA ILE A 71 -9.61 -3.17 -10.94
C ILE A 71 -10.46 -4.42 -10.82
N LEU A 72 -11.51 -4.43 -9.99
CA LEU A 72 -12.29 -5.65 -9.73
C LEU A 72 -12.90 -6.24 -11.02
N PRO A 73 -13.73 -5.53 -11.81
CA PRO A 73 -14.25 -6.05 -13.07
C PRO A 73 -13.16 -6.45 -14.05
N LEU A 74 -12.11 -5.63 -14.16
CA LEU A 74 -11.00 -5.90 -15.08
C LEU A 74 -10.23 -7.15 -14.68
N ALA A 75 -10.02 -7.39 -13.39
CA ALA A 75 -9.34 -8.56 -12.87
C ALA A 75 -10.16 -9.84 -13.13
N PHE A 76 -11.48 -9.81 -12.92
CA PHE A 76 -12.34 -10.95 -13.26
C PHE A 76 -12.32 -11.24 -14.77
N LEU A 77 -12.40 -10.21 -15.61
CA LEU A 77 -12.30 -10.33 -17.08
C LEU A 77 -10.95 -10.88 -17.51
N LEU A 78 -9.85 -10.27 -17.06
CA LEU A 78 -8.50 -10.72 -17.41
C LEU A 78 -8.23 -12.13 -16.89
N SER A 79 -8.69 -12.48 -15.68
CA SER A 79 -8.53 -13.83 -15.14
C SER A 79 -9.28 -14.87 -15.97
N ALA A 80 -10.43 -14.53 -16.54
CA ALA A 80 -11.22 -15.45 -17.35
C ALA A 80 -10.69 -15.61 -18.79
N PHE A 81 -10.23 -14.51 -19.40
CA PHE A 81 -9.92 -14.48 -20.84
C PHE A 81 -8.43 -14.38 -21.18
N LEU A 82 -7.62 -13.76 -20.31
CA LEU A 82 -6.20 -13.51 -20.56
C LEU A 82 -5.37 -13.49 -19.25
N PRO A 83 -5.28 -14.62 -18.52
CA PRO A 83 -4.61 -14.66 -17.21
C PRO A 83 -3.13 -14.27 -17.28
N ALA A 84 -2.45 -14.53 -18.40
CA ALA A 84 -1.07 -14.11 -18.61
C ALA A 84 -0.88 -12.58 -18.54
N ALA A 85 -1.88 -11.78 -18.93
CA ALA A 85 -1.78 -10.32 -18.87
C ALA A 85 -1.72 -9.80 -17.43
N VAL A 86 -2.39 -10.49 -16.50
CA VAL A 86 -2.33 -10.17 -15.07
C VAL A 86 -0.89 -10.21 -14.57
N THR A 87 -0.19 -11.31 -14.88
CA THR A 87 1.21 -11.51 -14.50
C THR A 87 2.12 -10.43 -15.07
N VAL A 88 1.92 -10.05 -16.34
CA VAL A 88 2.71 -8.97 -16.97
C VAL A 88 2.46 -7.63 -16.30
N ILE A 89 1.20 -7.28 -16.01
CA ILE A 89 0.84 -6.03 -15.31
C ILE A 89 1.48 -5.99 -13.92
N LEU A 90 1.40 -7.10 -13.17
CA LEU A 90 2.03 -7.22 -11.86
C LEU A 90 3.54 -7.05 -11.93
N ILE A 91 4.22 -7.73 -12.85
CA ILE A 91 5.69 -7.62 -13.00
C ILE A 91 6.09 -6.17 -13.31
N ILE A 92 5.36 -5.48 -14.19
CA ILE A 92 5.62 -4.06 -14.49
C ILE A 92 5.43 -3.19 -13.24
N GLY A 93 4.36 -3.42 -12.48
CA GLY A 93 4.13 -2.75 -11.20
C GLY A 93 5.24 -3.04 -10.18
N GLY A 94 5.66 -4.30 -10.07
CA GLY A 94 6.75 -4.73 -9.21
C GLY A 94 8.07 -4.06 -9.56
N LEU A 95 8.38 -3.86 -10.85
CA LEU A 95 9.57 -3.11 -11.28
C LEU A 95 9.52 -1.65 -10.82
N TYR A 96 8.34 -1.01 -10.87
CA TYR A 96 8.16 0.35 -10.37
C TYR A 96 8.35 0.43 -8.85
N LEU A 97 7.75 -0.50 -8.09
CA LEU A 97 7.89 -0.53 -6.63
C LEU A 97 9.32 -0.84 -6.19
N ALA A 98 9.99 -1.79 -6.86
CA ALA A 98 11.39 -2.12 -6.61
C ALA A 98 12.30 -0.92 -6.88
N TYR A 99 12.03 -0.19 -7.97
CA TYR A 99 12.72 1.07 -8.27
C TYR A 99 12.52 2.10 -7.16
N GLU A 100 11.28 2.35 -6.74
CA GLU A 100 10.99 3.36 -5.71
C GLU A 100 11.66 2.99 -4.37
N GLY A 101 11.57 1.72 -3.95
CA GLY A 101 12.24 1.24 -2.74
C GLY A 101 13.76 1.39 -2.81
N ALA A 102 14.38 1.02 -3.93
CA ALA A 102 15.82 1.15 -4.13
C ALA A 102 16.27 2.61 -4.23
N GLU A 103 15.48 3.49 -4.83
CA GLU A 103 15.75 4.93 -4.90
C GLU A 103 15.77 5.54 -3.50
N LYS A 104 14.79 5.24 -2.65
CA LYS A 104 14.75 5.71 -1.25
C LYS A 104 15.96 5.24 -0.44
N ILE A 105 16.35 3.96 -0.58
CA ILE A 105 17.56 3.44 0.07
C ILE A 105 18.80 4.18 -0.44
N TYR A 106 18.90 4.38 -1.75
CA TYR A 106 20.02 5.09 -2.33
C TYR A 106 20.10 6.54 -1.82
N GLU A 107 18.98 7.27 -1.75
CA GLU A 107 18.94 8.64 -1.24
C GLU A 107 19.31 8.74 0.25
N PHE A 108 18.98 7.71 1.03
CA PHE A 108 19.37 7.62 2.43
C PHE A 108 20.89 7.49 2.62
N PHE A 109 21.56 6.66 1.81
CA PHE A 109 23.01 6.44 1.90
C PHE A 109 23.86 7.48 1.15
N PHE A 110 23.34 7.98 0.04
CA PHE A 110 23.93 9.04 -0.76
C PHE A 110 22.97 10.21 -0.78
N PRO A 111 22.83 10.93 0.35
CA PRO A 111 22.14 12.20 0.35
C PRO A 111 22.95 13.07 -0.60
N HIS A 112 22.43 13.25 -1.82
CA HIS A 112 22.99 14.26 -2.67
C HIS A 112 22.91 15.54 -1.83
N PRO A 113 23.97 16.36 -1.80
CA PRO A 113 23.67 17.76 -1.81
C PRO A 113 22.85 17.91 -3.08
N GLN A 114 21.51 17.89 -2.94
CA GLN A 114 20.76 18.82 -3.73
C GLN A 114 21.58 20.11 -3.63
N LYS A 115 21.60 20.87 -4.71
CA LYS A 115 21.51 22.29 -4.47
C LYS A 115 20.22 22.50 -3.66
N VAL A 116 20.28 22.22 -2.36
CA VAL A 116 20.02 23.18 -1.34
C VAL A 116 20.88 24.39 -1.74
N GLU A 117 20.45 25.11 -2.80
CA GLU A 117 19.98 26.45 -2.51
C GLU A 117 19.20 26.25 -1.23
N LYS A 118 19.86 26.51 -0.09
CA LYS A 118 19.21 26.71 1.20
C LYS A 118 17.88 27.29 0.81
N PRO A 119 16.73 26.61 1.04
CA PRO A 119 15.48 27.15 0.56
C PRO A 119 15.53 28.56 1.06
N LYS A 120 15.67 29.51 0.13
CA LYS A 120 15.43 30.88 0.49
C LYS A 120 14.07 30.76 1.13
N LEU A 121 13.90 31.45 2.24
CA LEU A 121 12.59 31.72 2.79
C LEU A 121 11.74 32.54 1.79
N GLU A 122 11.86 32.30 0.48
CA GLU A 122 10.83 32.48 -0.51
C GLU A 122 9.76 31.47 -0.11
N LYS A 123 8.77 32.01 0.61
CA LYS A 123 7.45 31.41 0.78
C LYS A 123 7.06 30.80 -0.56
N LEU A 124 7.13 29.47 -0.67
CA LEU A 124 6.53 28.74 -1.79
C LEU A 124 5.12 29.31 -1.95
N THR A 125 4.77 29.74 -3.15
CA THR A 125 3.43 30.25 -3.42
C THR A 125 2.43 29.13 -3.11
N GLU A 126 1.22 29.43 -2.62
CA GLU A 126 0.23 28.38 -2.30
C GLU A 126 0.01 27.44 -3.51
N GLU A 127 0.10 27.96 -4.73
CA GLU A 127 0.04 27.20 -5.97
C GLU A 127 1.19 26.16 -6.14
N GLU A 128 2.40 26.48 -5.71
CA GLU A 128 3.56 25.58 -5.78
C GLU A 128 3.46 24.46 -4.73
N VAL A 129 2.93 24.78 -3.55
CA VAL A 129 2.64 23.78 -2.51
C VAL A 129 1.55 22.83 -2.99
N LEU A 130 0.45 23.36 -3.53
CA LEU A 130 -0.66 22.57 -4.05
C LEU A 130 -0.29 21.69 -5.24
N SER A 131 0.60 22.14 -6.12
CA SER A 131 1.07 21.32 -7.26
C SER A 131 1.92 20.13 -6.81
N ARG A 132 2.85 20.34 -5.87
CA ARG A 132 3.63 19.26 -5.25
C ARG A 132 2.74 18.28 -4.47
N GLU A 133 1.73 18.78 -3.76
CA GLU A 133 0.76 17.93 -3.06
C GLU A 133 0.00 17.03 -4.05
N LYS A 134 -0.49 17.58 -5.16
CA LYS A 134 -1.19 16.81 -6.21
C LYS A 134 -0.29 15.73 -6.82
N GLU A 135 0.97 16.04 -7.07
CA GLU A 135 1.93 15.07 -7.62
C GLU A 135 2.17 13.91 -6.64
N LYS A 136 2.39 14.23 -5.35
CA LYS A 136 2.52 13.21 -4.31
C LYS A 136 1.26 12.35 -4.15
N ILE A 137 0.07 12.97 -4.17
CA ILE A 137 -1.21 12.24 -4.14
C ILE A 137 -1.31 11.28 -5.32
N LYS A 138 -0.96 11.73 -6.54
CA LYS A 138 -1.00 10.90 -7.74
C LYS A 138 -0.03 9.71 -7.63
N SER A 139 1.19 9.93 -7.14
CA SER A 139 2.16 8.85 -6.89
C SER A 139 1.65 7.86 -5.84
N ALA A 140 1.06 8.35 -4.75
CA ALA A 140 0.47 7.49 -3.71
C ALA A 140 -0.67 6.63 -4.27
N ILE A 141 -1.56 7.22 -5.07
CA ILE A 141 -2.66 6.51 -5.75
C ILE A 141 -2.13 5.44 -6.73
N LEU A 142 -1.02 5.72 -7.43
CA LEU A 142 -0.38 4.73 -8.31
C LEU A 142 0.23 3.57 -7.52
N THR A 143 0.86 3.87 -6.39
CA THR A 143 1.44 2.84 -5.50
C THR A 143 0.33 1.95 -4.94
N ASP A 144 -0.75 2.55 -4.42
CA ASP A 144 -1.95 1.84 -3.95
C ASP A 144 -2.63 1.04 -5.06
N PHE A 145 -2.64 1.54 -6.30
CA PHE A 145 -3.17 0.79 -7.44
C PHE A 145 -2.40 -0.52 -7.62
N ILE A 146 -1.06 -0.49 -7.59
CA ILE A 146 -0.23 -1.69 -7.76
C ILE A 146 -0.47 -2.68 -6.62
N LEU A 147 -0.45 -2.20 -5.36
CA LEU A 147 -0.73 -3.00 -4.16
C LEU A 147 -2.14 -3.60 -4.19
N SER A 148 -3.13 -2.83 -4.63
CA SER A 148 -4.52 -3.28 -4.77
C SER A 148 -4.67 -4.38 -5.81
N VAL A 149 -3.99 -4.27 -6.96
CA VAL A 149 -3.98 -5.32 -7.98
C VAL A 149 -3.40 -6.60 -7.38
N GLU A 150 -2.28 -6.53 -6.66
CA GLU A 150 -1.68 -7.71 -6.03
C GLU A 150 -2.62 -8.38 -5.01
N ILE A 151 -3.22 -7.60 -4.10
CA ILE A 151 -4.21 -8.11 -3.14
C ILE A 151 -5.37 -8.81 -3.85
N VAL A 152 -5.91 -8.19 -4.90
CA VAL A 152 -7.03 -8.74 -5.69
C VAL A 152 -6.64 -10.04 -6.37
N ILE A 153 -5.42 -10.14 -6.92
CA ILE A 153 -4.94 -11.36 -7.58
C ILE A 153 -4.65 -12.49 -6.59
N ILE A 154 -4.07 -12.20 -5.43
CA ILE A 154 -3.87 -13.20 -4.37
C ILE A 154 -5.23 -13.72 -3.86
N ALA A 155 -6.19 -12.81 -3.66
CA ALA A 155 -7.55 -13.18 -3.29
C ALA A 155 -8.22 -14.05 -4.36
N LEU A 156 -8.16 -13.63 -5.64
CA LEU A 156 -8.68 -14.39 -6.78
C LEU A 156 -8.05 -15.78 -6.88
N GLY A 157 -6.73 -15.89 -6.75
CA GLY A 157 -6.02 -17.17 -6.75
C GLY A 157 -6.40 -18.09 -5.59
N SER A 158 -6.96 -17.53 -4.51
CA SER A 158 -7.44 -18.30 -3.35
C SER A 158 -8.85 -18.87 -3.56
N VAL A 159 -9.66 -18.21 -4.38
CA VAL A 159 -11.06 -18.58 -4.65
C VAL A 159 -11.30 -19.05 -6.08
N GLY A 160 -10.26 -19.21 -6.90
CA GLY A 160 -10.41 -19.47 -8.34
C GLY A 160 -11.11 -20.79 -8.71
N LYS A 161 -11.36 -21.68 -7.75
CA LYS A 161 -12.14 -22.93 -7.93
C LYS A 161 -13.62 -22.78 -7.54
N GLU A 162 -13.99 -21.67 -6.90
CA GLU A 162 -15.35 -21.40 -6.45
C GLU A 162 -16.24 -20.90 -7.59
N PRO A 163 -17.58 -20.97 -7.45
CA PRO A 163 -18.50 -20.31 -8.37
C PRO A 163 -18.20 -18.81 -8.50
N LEU A 164 -18.43 -18.25 -9.69
CA LEU A 164 -18.14 -16.84 -9.99
C LEU A 164 -18.75 -15.86 -8.97
N LEU A 165 -19.97 -16.14 -8.50
CA LEU A 165 -20.64 -15.30 -7.52
C LEU A 165 -19.87 -15.27 -6.18
N THR A 166 -19.41 -16.42 -5.69
CA THR A 166 -18.55 -16.53 -4.49
C THR A 166 -17.23 -15.80 -4.68
N GLN A 167 -16.60 -15.94 -5.87
CA GLN A 167 -15.36 -15.20 -6.19
C GLN A 167 -15.57 -13.69 -6.12
N ILE A 168 -16.64 -13.19 -6.73
CA ILE A 168 -16.98 -11.76 -6.74
C ILE A 168 -17.18 -11.26 -5.31
N LEU A 169 -17.96 -11.96 -4.50
CA LEU A 169 -18.25 -11.55 -3.13
C LEU A 169 -17.00 -11.56 -2.25
N VAL A 170 -16.20 -12.63 -2.28
CA VAL A 170 -14.99 -12.73 -1.46
C VAL A 170 -13.96 -11.68 -1.83
N VAL A 171 -13.64 -11.53 -3.11
CA VAL A 171 -12.61 -10.59 -3.56
C VAL A 171 -13.05 -9.14 -3.32
N SER A 172 -14.33 -8.83 -3.53
CA SER A 172 -14.89 -7.50 -3.22
C SER A 172 -14.85 -7.21 -1.72
N LEU A 173 -15.18 -8.19 -0.88
CA LEU A 173 -15.09 -8.08 0.57
C LEU A 173 -13.65 -7.79 1.02
N ILE A 174 -12.67 -8.52 0.50
CA ILE A 174 -11.25 -8.28 0.81
C ILE A 174 -10.81 -6.89 0.37
N ALA A 175 -11.17 -6.46 -0.85
CA ALA A 175 -10.83 -5.13 -1.35
C ALA A 175 -11.45 -4.01 -0.50
N LEU A 176 -12.69 -4.21 -0.01
CA LEU A 176 -13.37 -3.26 0.87
C LEU A 176 -12.70 -3.21 2.25
N ILE A 177 -12.40 -4.38 2.85
CA ILE A 177 -11.69 -4.48 4.13
C ILE A 177 -10.31 -3.83 4.02
N ALA A 178 -9.58 -4.06 2.92
CA ALA A 178 -8.30 -3.39 2.67
C ALA A 178 -8.47 -1.87 2.68
N THR A 179 -9.46 -1.35 1.94
CA THR A 179 -9.69 0.10 1.84
C THR A 179 -10.07 0.72 3.18
N VAL A 180 -11.06 0.15 3.87
CA VAL A 180 -11.55 0.73 5.13
C VAL A 180 -10.55 0.49 6.26
N GLY A 181 -9.99 -0.72 6.34
CA GLY A 181 -9.07 -1.13 7.38
C GLY A 181 -7.74 -0.39 7.31
N VAL A 182 -7.09 -0.39 6.15
CA VAL A 182 -5.78 0.25 5.98
C VAL A 182 -5.89 1.75 6.20
N TYR A 183 -6.75 2.44 5.43
CA TYR A 183 -6.88 3.89 5.55
C TYR A 183 -7.49 4.32 6.89
N GLY A 184 -8.36 3.50 7.49
CA GLY A 184 -8.87 3.72 8.84
C GLY A 184 -7.76 3.68 9.89
N ILE A 185 -6.88 2.68 9.85
CA ILE A 185 -5.75 2.59 10.78
C ILE A 185 -4.77 3.74 10.55
N VAL A 186 -4.45 4.08 9.30
CA VAL A 186 -3.58 5.22 8.98
C VAL A 186 -4.16 6.53 9.51
N ALA A 187 -5.47 6.75 9.35
CA ALA A 187 -6.15 7.92 9.90
C ALA A 187 -6.07 7.98 11.44
N LEU A 188 -6.18 6.83 12.12
CA LEU A 188 -6.04 6.76 13.57
C LEU A 188 -4.61 7.08 14.03
N ILE A 189 -3.59 6.61 13.29
CA ILE A 189 -2.18 6.91 13.58
C ILE A 189 -1.94 8.41 13.45
N ILE A 190 -2.43 9.04 12.38
CA ILE A 190 -2.24 10.48 12.14
C ILE A 190 -2.96 11.30 13.20
N ARG A 191 -4.17 10.92 13.62
CA ARG A 191 -4.96 11.65 14.64
C ARG A 191 -4.47 11.47 16.07
N MET A 192 -3.39 10.73 16.26
CA MET A 192 -2.86 10.42 17.58
C MET A 192 -2.39 11.68 18.32
N ASP A 193 -1.92 12.71 17.61
CA ASP A 193 -1.52 14.00 18.18
C ASP A 193 -2.69 14.83 18.67
N GLU A 194 -3.73 15.03 17.84
CA GLU A 194 -4.95 15.78 18.18
C GLU A 194 -5.64 15.14 19.38
N PHE A 195 -5.70 13.81 19.39
CA PHE A 195 -6.26 13.06 20.51
C PHE A 195 -5.38 13.18 21.77
N GLY A 196 -4.06 13.15 21.60
CA GLY A 196 -3.11 13.35 22.68
C GLY A 196 -3.20 14.75 23.32
N ALA A 197 -3.29 15.80 22.50
CA ALA A 197 -3.50 17.18 22.97
C ALA A 197 -4.82 17.32 23.73
N LYS A 198 -5.92 16.76 23.19
CA LYS A 198 -7.23 16.76 23.88
C LYS A 198 -7.23 16.01 25.20
N LEU A 199 -6.41 14.96 25.34
CA LEU A 199 -6.25 14.24 26.60
C LEU A 199 -5.51 15.07 27.64
N ILE A 200 -4.50 15.84 27.25
CA ILE A 200 -3.78 16.77 28.13
C ILE A 200 -4.74 17.87 28.60
N ASP A 201 -5.52 18.44 27.70
CA ASP A 201 -6.45 19.54 28.01
C ASP A 201 -7.77 19.07 28.65
N LEU A 202 -7.93 17.78 28.94
CA LEU A 202 -9.20 17.20 29.41
C LEU A 202 -9.52 17.60 30.87
N ASN A 203 -8.52 18.03 31.62
CA ASN A 203 -8.66 18.35 33.04
C ASN A 203 -7.70 19.47 33.44
N ASP A 204 -8.06 20.22 34.50
CA ASP A 204 -7.25 21.34 35.00
C ASP A 204 -6.13 20.93 35.98
N LYS A 205 -5.84 19.63 36.12
CA LYS A 205 -4.80 19.16 37.05
C LYS A 205 -3.47 19.03 36.31
N GLU A 206 -2.39 19.37 36.99
CA GLU A 206 -1.05 19.06 36.52
C GLU A 206 -0.69 17.60 36.87
N ASP A 207 -0.18 16.83 35.89
CA ASP A 207 0.34 15.45 36.00
C ASP A 207 -0.73 14.35 36.18
N SER A 208 -1.91 14.54 35.58
CA SER A 208 -2.96 13.51 35.57
C SER A 208 -2.58 12.28 34.72
N PHE A 209 -3.27 11.15 34.92
CA PHE A 209 -3.12 9.99 34.04
C PHE A 209 -3.46 10.34 32.57
N SER A 210 -4.42 11.24 32.36
CA SER A 210 -4.81 11.73 31.03
C SER A 210 -3.66 12.48 30.36
N ASP A 211 -2.95 13.32 31.12
CA ASP A 211 -1.82 14.12 30.61
C ASP A 211 -0.62 13.23 30.29
N LYS A 212 -0.38 12.19 31.09
CA LYS A 212 0.67 11.18 30.85
C LYS A 212 0.41 10.42 29.56
N VAL A 213 -0.83 9.94 29.36
CA VAL A 213 -1.21 9.25 28.13
C VAL A 213 -1.16 10.22 26.95
N GLY A 214 -1.72 11.41 27.07
CA GLY A 214 -1.72 12.41 26.01
C GLY A 214 -0.31 12.86 25.59
N GLY A 215 0.57 13.10 26.56
CA GLY A 215 1.98 13.41 26.32
C GLY A 215 2.72 12.26 25.64
N LEU A 216 2.43 11.01 26.02
CA LEU A 216 2.97 9.84 25.34
C LEU A 216 2.53 9.77 23.87
N LEU A 217 1.25 10.03 23.58
CA LEU A 217 0.72 10.04 22.21
C LEU A 217 1.37 11.12 21.35
N VAL A 218 1.45 12.36 21.84
CA VAL A 218 2.08 13.48 21.13
C VAL A 218 3.56 13.23 20.87
N THR A 219 4.29 12.67 21.84
CA THR A 219 5.73 12.38 21.69
C THR A 219 6.02 11.10 20.90
N ALA A 220 5.05 10.18 20.80
CA ALA A 220 5.17 8.97 20.00
C ALA A 220 4.99 9.24 18.51
N LEU A 221 4.10 10.17 18.12
CA LEU A 221 3.78 10.41 16.71
C LEU A 221 5.02 10.64 15.82
N PRO A 222 5.98 11.53 16.17
CA PRO A 222 7.18 11.74 15.35
C PRO A 222 8.03 10.47 15.17
N LYS A 223 8.07 9.61 16.21
CA LYS A 223 8.80 8.34 16.17
C LYS A 223 8.08 7.34 15.28
N ILE A 224 6.75 7.29 15.33
CA ILE A 224 5.94 6.44 14.45
C ILE A 224 6.14 6.85 13.00
N ILE A 225 5.97 8.14 12.68
CA ILE A 225 6.18 8.69 11.33
C ILE A 225 7.57 8.33 10.79
N LYS A 226 8.62 8.55 11.59
CA LYS A 226 10.00 8.20 11.19
C LYS A 226 10.18 6.69 10.98
N SER A 227 9.56 5.86 11.81
CA SER A 227 9.62 4.41 11.68
C SER A 227 8.87 3.93 10.44
N LEU A 228 7.71 4.52 10.14
CA LEU A 228 6.90 4.21 8.96
C LEU A 228 7.65 4.49 7.65
N SER A 229 8.52 5.49 7.59
CA SER A 229 9.37 5.69 6.39
C SER A 229 10.31 4.50 6.12
N VAL A 230 10.89 3.93 7.17
CA VAL A 230 11.77 2.76 7.04
C VAL A 230 10.94 1.51 6.74
N ILE A 231 9.86 1.28 7.49
CA ILE A 231 8.99 0.12 7.32
C ILE A 231 8.34 0.14 5.94
N GLY A 232 7.85 1.29 5.47
CA GLY A 232 7.27 1.47 4.14
C GLY A 232 8.28 1.20 3.02
N THR A 233 9.53 1.65 3.17
CA THR A 233 10.60 1.31 2.22
C THR A 233 10.87 -0.20 2.17
N ILE A 234 10.92 -0.87 3.33
CA ILE A 234 11.08 -2.32 3.40
C ILE A 234 9.87 -3.03 2.75
N ALA A 235 8.65 -2.56 3.05
CA ALA A 235 7.42 -3.09 2.48
C ALA A 235 7.41 -2.97 0.95
N LEU A 236 7.84 -1.85 0.35
CA LEU A 236 7.96 -1.70 -1.11
C LEU A 236 8.87 -2.79 -1.73
N LEU A 237 9.96 -3.14 -1.05
CA LEU A 237 10.88 -4.20 -1.50
C LEU A 237 10.31 -5.61 -1.28
N LEU A 238 9.63 -5.85 -0.16
CA LEU A 238 8.97 -7.11 0.13
C LEU A 238 7.86 -7.41 -0.88
N VAL A 239 6.97 -6.43 -1.10
CA VAL A 239 5.88 -6.48 -2.08
C VAL A 239 6.42 -6.76 -3.48
N SER A 240 7.36 -5.94 -3.96
CA SER A 240 7.94 -6.14 -5.31
C SER A 240 8.67 -7.48 -5.43
N GLY A 241 9.41 -7.88 -4.40
CA GLY A 241 10.02 -9.18 -4.28
C GLY A 241 9.01 -10.33 -4.37
N GLY A 242 7.93 -10.25 -3.61
CA GLY A 242 6.81 -11.20 -3.61
C GLY A 242 6.17 -11.33 -4.98
N ILE A 243 5.95 -10.21 -5.68
CA ILE A 243 5.50 -10.21 -7.07
C ILE A 243 6.44 -11.04 -7.94
N PHE A 244 7.75 -10.82 -7.88
CA PHE A 244 8.71 -11.55 -8.71
C PHE A 244 8.80 -13.03 -8.33
N VAL A 245 8.91 -13.33 -7.04
CA VAL A 245 9.08 -14.70 -6.52
C VAL A 245 7.87 -15.56 -6.83
N HIS A 246 6.64 -15.02 -6.72
CA HIS A 246 5.42 -15.79 -6.98
C HIS A 246 5.05 -15.91 -8.46
N ASN A 247 5.52 -14.99 -9.31
CA ASN A 247 5.11 -14.94 -10.72
C ASN A 247 6.18 -15.41 -11.70
N ILE A 248 7.45 -15.46 -11.30
CA ILE A 248 8.57 -15.86 -12.15
C ILE A 248 9.08 -17.23 -11.69
N SER A 249 8.84 -18.24 -12.52
CA SER A 249 9.24 -19.64 -12.27
C SER A 249 10.73 -19.84 -12.00
N PHE A 250 11.59 -18.92 -12.44
CA PHE A 250 13.02 -18.93 -12.13
C PHE A 250 13.31 -18.93 -10.62
N PHE A 251 12.52 -18.21 -9.82
CA PHE A 251 12.72 -18.13 -8.37
C PHE A 251 12.15 -19.34 -7.62
N HIS A 252 11.32 -20.16 -8.26
CA HIS A 252 10.76 -21.36 -7.65
C HIS A 252 11.87 -22.42 -7.48
N GLY A 253 12.22 -22.73 -6.23
CA GLY A 253 13.20 -23.78 -5.89
C GLY A 253 14.65 -23.31 -5.71
N LEU A 254 15.00 -22.06 -6.02
CA LEU A 254 16.37 -21.55 -5.85
C LEU A 254 16.80 -21.43 -4.38
N PHE A 255 15.83 -21.24 -3.46
CA PHE A 255 16.11 -20.89 -2.07
C PHE A 255 15.19 -21.61 -1.08
N GLU A 256 14.91 -22.91 -1.28
CA GLU A 256 13.98 -23.70 -0.43
C GLU A 256 14.34 -23.68 1.07
N ASN A 257 15.60 -23.45 1.42
CA ASN A 257 16.09 -23.42 2.80
C ASN A 257 16.11 -22.02 3.43
N ILE A 258 15.70 -20.97 2.71
CA ILE A 258 15.72 -19.59 3.20
C ILE A 258 14.27 -19.14 3.47
N PRO A 259 13.99 -18.47 4.60
CA PRO A 259 12.68 -17.86 4.85
C PRO A 259 12.24 -16.98 3.68
N GLY A 260 11.00 -17.17 3.20
CA GLY A 260 10.46 -16.47 2.02
C GLY A 260 10.60 -14.95 2.08
N ILE A 261 10.35 -14.36 3.25
CA ILE A 261 10.49 -12.91 3.48
C ILE A 261 11.88 -12.37 3.16
N ILE A 262 12.93 -13.16 3.39
CA ILE A 262 14.32 -12.78 3.08
C ILE A 262 14.54 -12.87 1.57
N VAL A 263 14.03 -13.91 0.92
CA VAL A 263 14.13 -14.10 -0.53
C VAL A 263 13.40 -12.98 -1.27
N GLU A 264 12.18 -12.65 -0.84
CA GLU A 264 11.39 -11.55 -1.37
C GLU A 264 12.14 -10.23 -1.23
N PHE A 265 12.58 -9.87 -0.02
CA PHE A 265 13.33 -8.65 0.22
C PHE A 265 14.58 -8.53 -0.65
N LEU A 266 15.40 -9.59 -0.71
CA LEU A 266 16.63 -9.60 -1.51
C LEU A 266 16.34 -9.50 -3.01
N THR A 267 15.29 -10.19 -3.48
CA THR A 267 14.89 -10.15 -4.88
C THR A 267 14.43 -8.74 -5.25
N GLY A 268 13.55 -8.14 -4.45
CA GLY A 268 13.10 -6.76 -4.63
C GLY A 268 14.27 -5.77 -4.61
N LEU A 269 15.21 -5.93 -3.68
CA LEU A 269 16.40 -5.08 -3.58
C LEU A 269 17.32 -5.21 -4.80
N VAL A 270 17.62 -6.43 -5.26
CA VAL A 270 18.49 -6.68 -6.41
C VAL A 270 17.86 -6.14 -7.69
N VAL A 271 16.59 -6.47 -7.93
CA VAL A 271 15.87 -5.97 -9.11
C VAL A 271 15.77 -4.46 -9.05
N GLY A 272 15.41 -3.88 -7.90
CA GLY A 272 15.33 -2.44 -7.70
C GLY A 272 16.65 -1.73 -7.96
N ALA A 273 17.77 -2.26 -7.46
CA ALA A 273 19.10 -1.72 -7.71
C ALA A 273 19.49 -1.76 -9.20
N ILE A 274 19.14 -2.84 -9.91
CA ILE A 274 19.36 -2.98 -11.35
C ILE A 274 18.54 -1.93 -12.11
N VAL A 275 17.24 -1.81 -11.81
CA VAL A 275 16.34 -0.84 -12.46
C VAL A 275 16.81 0.60 -12.19
N LEU A 276 17.18 0.92 -10.95
CA LEU A 276 17.74 2.22 -10.58
C LEU A 276 19.01 2.55 -11.37
N LEU A 277 19.91 1.58 -11.52
CA LEU A 277 21.15 1.75 -12.29
C LEU A 277 20.84 2.00 -13.76
N ILE A 278 19.93 1.23 -14.36
CA ILE A 278 19.50 1.41 -15.76
C ILE A 278 18.91 2.81 -15.96
N ILE A 279 17.99 3.25 -15.09
CA ILE A 279 17.35 4.56 -15.18
C ILE A 279 18.39 5.68 -15.05
N LYS A 280 19.29 5.61 -14.07
CA LYS A 280 20.35 6.61 -13.90
C LYS A 280 21.29 6.69 -15.10
N LEU A 281 21.69 5.54 -15.66
CA LEU A 281 22.50 5.51 -16.88
C LEU A 281 21.74 6.12 -18.07
N ALA A 282 20.49 5.73 -18.27
CA ALA A 282 19.63 6.27 -19.34
C ALA A 282 19.47 7.78 -19.22
N THR A 283 19.17 8.30 -18.02
CA THR A 283 19.06 9.75 -17.78
C THR A 283 20.39 10.47 -18.00
N LYS A 284 21.52 9.88 -17.60
CA LYS A 284 22.85 10.46 -17.82
C LYS A 284 23.20 10.54 -19.31
N ILE A 285 22.89 9.49 -20.06
CA ILE A 285 23.06 9.43 -21.51
C ILE A 285 22.15 10.47 -22.17
N TRP A 286 20.86 10.52 -21.82
CA TRP A 286 19.91 11.49 -22.35
C TRP A 286 20.35 12.94 -22.11
N LYS A 287 20.80 13.27 -20.89
CA LYS A 287 21.33 14.61 -20.58
C LYS A 287 22.61 14.96 -21.35
N LYS A 288 23.39 13.96 -21.77
CA LYS A 288 24.58 14.14 -22.60
C LYS A 288 24.22 14.36 -24.08
N PHE A 289 23.11 13.78 -24.55
CA PHE A 289 22.58 13.98 -25.92
C PHE A 289 21.70 15.22 -26.06
N SER A 290 21.06 15.68 -24.98
CA SER A 290 20.22 16.88 -24.93
C SER A 290 21.01 18.18 -24.63
N LYS A 291 22.34 18.08 -24.46
CA LYS A 291 23.27 19.21 -24.36
C LYS A 291 24.04 19.33 -25.66
#